data_AF-A0AAD7G8C1-F1
#
_entry.id   AF-A0AAD7G8C1-F1
#
_cell.length_a   1.000
_cell.length_b   1.000
_cell.length_c   1.000
_cell.angle_alpha   90.00
_cell.angle_beta   90.00
_cell.angle_gamma   90.00
#
_symmetry.space_group_name_H-M   'P 1'
#
loop_
_entity.id
_entity.type
_entity.pdbx_description
1 polymer ?
#
loop_
_entity_poly.entity_id
_entity_poly.type
_entity_poly.pdbx_seq_one_letter_code
_entity_poly.pdbx_strand_id
1 'polypeptide(L)'
;DHDTPAFQKAAAADPAAQDVYVQINDAFSAPGKLREAPPIPLALAATKDLALLLRRESRGTSKGYKDPKVDPFIKHRLESMHIFLNQYTDPRSKTYGHWGASVLQTAVGLARGRHCVRTVCKLARQYIHDREILPINPYGEWKDSLLIDEDLAADINLHLQEIGNHITSEKLVQYLSQPEVMAKHGITKKISVRTARRYLHALGYRFSEAKKGQYSDGHEREDVVCERDTKYIPAIKRLERQMQRFDRDGKEEFGPHREGKQVIVWYHNESNFYAHDRKVKNWHHKDTAAKFRKKGDGHSLMVADFVSVDFRW
;
A
#
# COMPACT_ATOMS: atom_id res chain seq x y z
N ASP A 1 14.67 38.20 -13.23
CA ASP A 1 13.58 37.85 -14.15
C ASP A 1 12.66 36.83 -13.55
N HIS A 2 11.46 37.32 -13.28
CA HIS A 2 10.28 36.59 -12.82
C HIS A 2 9.83 35.59 -13.89
N ASP A 3 9.39 34.38 -13.51
CA ASP A 3 7.96 34.02 -13.43
C ASP A 3 7.69 32.51 -13.54
N THR A 4 7.11 31.99 -12.45
CA THR A 4 5.89 31.14 -12.33
C THR A 4 5.60 30.01 -13.34
N PRO A 5 5.43 28.74 -12.87
CA PRO A 5 4.82 27.68 -13.67
C PRO A 5 3.29 27.73 -13.60
N ALA A 6 2.65 27.54 -14.77
CA ALA A 6 1.24 27.66 -15.00
C ALA A 6 0.35 26.79 -14.09
N PHE A 7 -0.56 27.46 -13.38
CA PHE A 7 -1.75 26.86 -12.77
C PHE A 7 -2.63 26.21 -13.85
N GLN A 8 -2.77 24.89 -13.79
CA GLN A 8 -3.87 24.19 -14.45
C GLN A 8 -5.17 24.59 -13.76
N LYS A 9 -5.99 25.41 -14.42
CA LYS A 9 -7.39 25.62 -14.05
C LYS A 9 -8.10 24.27 -14.12
N ALA A 10 -8.43 23.72 -12.94
CA ALA A 10 -9.47 22.71 -12.83
C ALA A 10 -10.76 23.31 -13.38
N ALA A 11 -11.27 22.73 -14.47
CA ALA A 11 -12.61 23.04 -14.94
C ALA A 11 -13.58 22.64 -13.83
N ALA A 12 -14.32 23.63 -13.31
CA ALA A 12 -15.40 23.42 -12.37
C ALA A 12 -16.37 22.39 -12.97
N ALA A 13 -16.49 21.24 -12.31
CA ALA A 13 -17.56 20.31 -12.59
C ALA A 13 -18.88 20.97 -12.18
N ASP A 14 -19.81 21.00 -13.11
CA ASP A 14 -21.16 21.52 -12.96
C ASP A 14 -21.88 20.78 -11.81
N PRO A 15 -22.31 21.46 -10.73
CA PRO A 15 -22.86 20.82 -9.53
C PRO A 15 -24.25 20.20 -9.73
N ALA A 16 -24.84 20.32 -10.93
CA ALA A 16 -26.18 19.83 -11.24
C ALA A 16 -26.23 18.34 -11.68
N ALA A 17 -25.09 17.63 -11.75
CA ALA A 17 -25.04 16.25 -12.26
C ALA A 17 -24.90 15.16 -11.17
N GLN A 18 -24.95 15.53 -9.88
CA GLN A 18 -24.67 14.60 -8.77
C GLN A 18 -25.90 13.87 -8.20
N ASP A 19 -27.13 14.29 -8.52
CA ASP A 19 -28.32 13.84 -7.79
C ASP A 19 -29.25 12.94 -8.62
N VAL A 20 -28.81 11.74 -9.02
CA VAL A 20 -29.72 10.61 -9.31
C VAL A 20 -28.99 9.27 -9.14
N TYR A 21 -28.59 8.90 -7.92
CA TYR A 21 -28.04 7.56 -7.67
C TYR A 21 -28.64 6.95 -6.40
N VAL A 22 -29.79 6.30 -6.54
CA VAL A 22 -30.48 5.59 -5.45
C VAL A 22 -29.93 4.17 -5.32
N GLN A 23 -29.60 3.76 -4.09
CA GLN A 23 -29.16 2.39 -3.77
C GLN A 23 -30.19 1.33 -4.18
N ILE A 24 -29.69 0.13 -4.50
CA ILE A 24 -30.50 -1.06 -4.80
C ILE A 24 -31.43 -1.36 -3.61
N ASN A 25 -32.68 -0.90 -3.68
CA ASN A 25 -33.68 -1.13 -2.63
C ASN A 25 -34.18 -2.58 -2.68
N ASP A 26 -33.89 -3.35 -1.62
CA ASP A 26 -34.38 -4.72 -1.42
C ASP A 26 -35.88 -4.78 -1.08
N ALA A 27 -36.49 -3.64 -0.71
CA ALA A 27 -37.88 -3.54 -0.30
C ALA A 27 -38.90 -3.79 -1.44
N PHE A 28 -38.50 -3.58 -2.71
CA PHE A 28 -39.42 -3.69 -3.86
C PHE A 28 -39.68 -5.14 -4.34
N SER A 29 -39.03 -6.14 -3.74
CA SER A 29 -39.15 -7.55 -4.16
C SER A 29 -39.78 -8.42 -3.09
N ALA A 30 -41.11 -8.54 -3.09
CA ALA A 30 -41.81 -9.58 -2.33
C ALA A 30 -41.36 -10.99 -2.81
N PRO A 31 -41.20 -11.98 -1.91
CA PRO A 31 -40.56 -13.26 -2.25
C PRO A 31 -41.27 -14.07 -3.36
N GLY A 32 -42.57 -13.82 -3.59
CA GLY A 32 -43.36 -14.45 -4.66
C GLY A 32 -43.31 -13.73 -6.02
N LYS A 33 -43.32 -12.39 -6.05
CA LYS A 33 -43.33 -11.58 -7.28
C LYS A 33 -42.05 -11.74 -8.12
N LEU A 34 -40.97 -12.24 -7.51
CA LEU A 34 -39.74 -12.62 -8.19
C LEU A 34 -39.87 -13.85 -9.11
N ARG A 35 -41.01 -14.55 -9.10
CA ARG A 35 -41.23 -15.74 -9.95
C ARG A 35 -42.09 -15.45 -11.18
N GLU A 36 -42.86 -14.37 -11.15
CA GLU A 36 -43.70 -13.95 -12.28
C GLU A 36 -42.86 -13.17 -13.31
N ALA A 37 -43.19 -13.39 -14.59
CA ALA A 37 -42.57 -12.67 -15.69
C ALA A 37 -43.23 -11.29 -15.82
N PRO A 38 -42.47 -10.19 -15.90
CA PRO A 38 -43.01 -8.86 -16.17
C PRO A 38 -43.76 -8.83 -17.51
N PRO A 39 -44.80 -8.01 -17.67
CA PRO A 39 -45.53 -7.91 -18.92
C PRO A 39 -44.63 -7.37 -20.03
N ILE A 40 -44.71 -8.00 -21.22
CA ILE A 40 -43.87 -7.71 -22.39
C ILE A 40 -43.87 -6.22 -22.78
N PRO A 41 -44.99 -5.47 -22.76
CA PRO A 41 -44.98 -4.04 -23.10
C PRO A 41 -44.09 -3.19 -22.17
N LEU A 42 -44.07 -3.47 -20.86
CA LEU A 42 -43.24 -2.74 -19.90
C LEU A 42 -41.75 -3.08 -20.06
N ALA A 43 -41.45 -4.35 -20.35
CA ALA A 43 -40.10 -4.79 -20.68
C ALA A 43 -39.60 -4.19 -22.01
N LEU A 44 -40.49 -3.98 -22.98
CA LEU A 44 -40.15 -3.37 -24.27
C LEU A 44 -39.88 -1.86 -24.14
N ALA A 45 -40.62 -1.16 -23.29
CA ALA A 45 -40.30 0.22 -22.91
C ALA A 45 -38.91 0.29 -22.25
N ALA A 46 -38.60 -0.68 -21.39
CA ALA A 46 -37.32 -0.78 -20.70
C ALA A 46 -36.12 -0.96 -21.63
N THR A 47 -36.24 -1.84 -22.63
CA THR A 47 -35.17 -2.07 -23.60
C THR A 47 -34.87 -0.85 -24.44
N LYS A 48 -35.92 -0.13 -24.88
CA LYS A 48 -35.76 1.11 -25.64
C LYS A 48 -35.02 2.16 -24.82
N ASP A 49 -35.39 2.31 -23.55
CA ASP A 49 -34.76 3.26 -22.63
C ASP A 49 -33.29 2.90 -22.34
N LEU A 50 -32.99 1.63 -22.04
CA LEU A 50 -31.61 1.16 -21.87
C LEU A 50 -30.77 1.33 -23.14
N ALA A 51 -31.36 1.16 -24.32
CA ALA A 51 -30.68 1.38 -25.60
C ALA A 51 -30.28 2.86 -25.77
N LEU A 52 -31.14 3.80 -25.32
CA LEU A 52 -30.84 5.22 -25.33
C LEU A 52 -29.73 5.57 -24.32
N LEU A 53 -29.78 5.03 -23.10
CA LEU A 53 -28.73 5.23 -22.09
C LEU A 53 -27.37 4.69 -22.56
N LEU A 54 -27.34 3.52 -23.19
CA LEU A 54 -26.10 2.91 -23.69
C LEU A 54 -25.54 3.61 -24.94
N ARG A 55 -26.40 4.21 -25.78
CA ARG A 55 -25.98 4.87 -27.04
C ARG A 55 -25.74 6.38 -26.88
N ARG A 56 -26.37 7.07 -25.91
CA ARG A 56 -26.36 8.55 -25.72
C ARG A 56 -26.63 9.34 -27.02
N GLU A 57 -26.48 10.66 -26.96
CA GLU A 57 -26.74 11.59 -28.06
C GLU A 57 -25.97 11.21 -29.33
N SER A 58 -26.69 11.21 -30.46
CA SER A 58 -26.09 11.16 -31.78
C SER A 58 -25.09 12.32 -31.94
N ARG A 59 -24.00 12.12 -32.68
CA ARG A 59 -23.07 13.21 -33.07
C ARG A 59 -23.65 14.15 -34.13
N GLY A 60 -24.97 14.38 -34.10
CA GLY A 60 -25.71 15.18 -35.07
C GLY A 60 -25.54 14.64 -36.50
N THR A 61 -24.85 15.42 -37.34
CA THR A 61 -24.67 15.20 -38.78
C THR A 61 -23.65 14.10 -39.14
N SER A 62 -22.85 13.64 -38.17
CA SER A 62 -21.85 12.59 -38.40
C SER A 62 -22.32 11.21 -37.93
N LYS A 63 -21.99 10.15 -38.67
CA LYS A 63 -22.28 8.77 -38.25
C LYS A 63 -21.52 8.47 -36.95
N GLY A 64 -22.24 8.16 -35.89
CA GLY A 64 -21.68 7.70 -34.62
C GLY A 64 -22.29 8.37 -33.39
N TYR A 65 -21.94 7.82 -32.23
CA TYR A 65 -22.44 8.26 -30.93
C TYR A 65 -21.32 8.88 -30.09
N LYS A 66 -21.65 9.76 -29.15
CA LYS A 66 -20.68 10.25 -28.16
C LYS A 66 -20.37 9.14 -27.15
N ASP A 67 -19.10 9.01 -26.74
CA ASP A 67 -18.75 8.06 -25.66
C ASP A 67 -19.47 8.49 -24.37
N PRO A 68 -20.29 7.60 -23.76
CA PRO A 68 -21.07 7.95 -22.58
C PRO A 68 -20.22 8.24 -21.33
N LYS A 69 -18.90 7.94 -21.33
CA LYS A 69 -18.01 8.10 -20.14
C LYS A 69 -18.60 7.47 -18.87
N VAL A 70 -19.40 6.42 -19.02
CA VAL A 70 -19.98 5.67 -17.91
C VAL A 70 -18.92 4.73 -17.37
N ASP A 71 -18.89 4.58 -16.05
CA ASP A 71 -18.02 3.63 -15.36
C ASP A 71 -18.13 2.22 -16.00
N PRO A 72 -17.02 1.54 -16.32
CA PRO A 72 -17.04 0.26 -17.02
C PRO A 72 -17.87 -0.83 -16.33
N PHE A 73 -17.94 -0.82 -14.99
CA PHE A 73 -18.75 -1.77 -14.24
C PHE A 73 -20.24 -1.50 -14.45
N ILE A 74 -20.66 -0.23 -14.37
CA ILE A 74 -22.06 0.18 -14.60
C ILE A 74 -22.46 -0.15 -16.04
N LYS A 75 -21.61 0.20 -17.02
CA LYS A 75 -21.85 -0.09 -18.43
C LYS A 75 -22.08 -1.58 -18.69
N HIS A 76 -21.23 -2.45 -18.13
CA HIS A 76 -21.38 -3.89 -18.29
C HIS A 76 -22.72 -4.42 -17.73
N ARG A 77 -23.21 -3.85 -16.63
CA ARG A 77 -24.51 -4.21 -16.04
C ARG A 77 -25.67 -3.76 -16.91
N LEU A 78 -25.64 -2.54 -17.42
CA LEU A 78 -26.66 -2.00 -18.33
C LEU A 78 -26.71 -2.79 -19.65
N GLU A 79 -25.56 -3.14 -20.22
CA GLU A 79 -25.47 -4.00 -21.41
C GLU A 79 -26.08 -5.38 -21.14
N SER A 80 -25.76 -5.98 -19.98
CA SER A 80 -26.33 -7.26 -19.58
C SER A 80 -27.85 -7.22 -19.46
N MET A 81 -28.40 -6.14 -18.87
CA MET A 81 -29.85 -5.93 -18.77
C MET A 81 -30.50 -5.73 -20.15
N HIS A 82 -29.87 -4.94 -21.02
CA HIS A 82 -30.36 -4.67 -22.37
C HIS A 82 -30.40 -5.96 -23.22
N ILE A 83 -29.32 -6.74 -23.24
CA ILE A 83 -29.26 -8.01 -23.99
C ILE A 83 -30.33 -8.98 -23.48
N PHE A 84 -30.46 -9.09 -22.16
CA PHE A 84 -31.44 -9.95 -21.53
C PHE A 84 -32.87 -9.56 -21.90
N LEU A 85 -33.25 -8.29 -21.69
CA LEU A 85 -34.61 -7.86 -21.98
C LEU A 85 -34.90 -7.91 -23.48
N ASN A 86 -33.90 -7.67 -24.34
CA ASN A 86 -34.07 -7.80 -25.79
C ASN A 86 -34.37 -9.27 -26.19
N GLN A 87 -33.68 -10.24 -25.58
CA GLN A 87 -33.98 -11.66 -25.78
C GLN A 87 -35.38 -12.05 -25.28
N TYR A 88 -35.92 -11.36 -24.27
CA TYR A 88 -37.25 -11.59 -23.74
C TYR A 88 -38.36 -10.94 -24.61
N THR A 89 -38.10 -9.76 -25.18
CA THR A 89 -39.11 -8.94 -25.86
C THR A 89 -39.12 -9.08 -27.39
N ASP A 90 -38.02 -9.50 -28.01
CA ASP A 90 -37.93 -9.62 -29.47
C ASP A 90 -38.61 -10.91 -29.96
N PRO A 91 -39.66 -10.83 -30.82
CA PRO A 91 -40.33 -12.02 -31.38
C PRO A 91 -39.41 -12.95 -32.17
N ARG A 92 -38.26 -12.45 -32.66
CA ARG A 92 -37.26 -13.26 -33.38
C ARG A 92 -36.40 -14.10 -32.43
N SER A 93 -36.44 -13.83 -31.13
CA SER A 93 -35.70 -14.58 -30.12
C SER A 93 -36.36 -15.93 -29.87
N LYS A 94 -35.55 -16.99 -29.79
CA LYS A 94 -36.01 -18.33 -29.36
C LYS A 94 -36.57 -18.35 -27.93
N THR A 95 -36.27 -17.33 -27.13
CA THR A 95 -36.71 -17.22 -25.73
C THR A 95 -37.76 -16.13 -25.53
N TYR A 96 -38.40 -15.66 -26.61
CA TYR A 96 -39.48 -14.68 -26.56
C TYR A 96 -40.54 -15.07 -25.53
N GLY A 97 -40.88 -14.14 -24.62
CA GLY A 97 -41.86 -14.38 -23.55
C GLY A 97 -41.42 -15.33 -22.44
N HIS A 98 -40.22 -15.93 -22.51
CA HIS A 98 -39.70 -16.87 -21.53
C HIS A 98 -38.60 -16.24 -20.65
N TRP A 99 -39.02 -15.50 -19.62
CA TRP A 99 -38.14 -14.70 -18.74
C TRP A 99 -36.90 -15.47 -18.26
N GLY A 100 -37.09 -16.63 -17.63
CA GLY A 100 -35.96 -17.43 -17.10
C GLY A 100 -35.01 -17.95 -18.18
N ALA A 101 -35.55 -18.33 -19.35
CA ALA A 101 -34.74 -18.83 -20.46
C ALA A 101 -33.91 -17.71 -21.11
N SER A 102 -34.49 -16.51 -21.25
CA SER A 102 -33.77 -15.34 -21.78
C SER A 102 -32.61 -14.91 -20.87
N VAL A 103 -32.77 -14.91 -19.54
CA VAL A 103 -31.66 -14.55 -18.64
C VAL A 103 -30.55 -15.59 -18.70
N LEU A 104 -30.91 -16.88 -18.75
CA LEU A 104 -29.95 -17.97 -18.87
C LEU A 104 -29.15 -17.85 -20.18
N GLN A 105 -29.84 -17.61 -21.29
CA GLN A 105 -29.20 -17.43 -22.59
C GLN A 105 -28.26 -16.20 -22.61
N THR A 106 -28.63 -15.12 -21.94
CA THR A 106 -27.76 -13.94 -21.77
C THR A 106 -26.53 -14.25 -20.90
N ALA A 107 -26.71 -14.94 -19.77
CA ALA A 107 -25.59 -15.31 -18.91
C ALA A 107 -24.59 -16.25 -19.61
N VAL A 108 -25.08 -17.19 -20.43
CA VAL A 108 -24.26 -18.03 -21.30
C VAL A 108 -23.49 -17.20 -22.32
N GLY A 109 -24.16 -16.25 -22.99
CA GLY A 109 -23.50 -15.34 -23.94
C GLY A 109 -22.44 -14.43 -23.32
N LEU A 110 -22.57 -14.13 -22.02
CA LEU A 110 -21.59 -13.35 -21.24
C LEU A 110 -20.51 -14.22 -20.57
N ALA A 111 -20.54 -15.55 -20.78
CA ALA A 111 -19.67 -16.52 -20.10
C ALA A 111 -19.72 -16.41 -18.56
N ARG A 112 -20.92 -16.22 -17.98
CA ARG A 112 -21.15 -16.08 -16.54
C ARG A 112 -22.08 -17.16 -15.98
N GLY A 113 -21.94 -17.43 -14.68
CA GLY A 113 -22.75 -18.43 -13.96
C GLY A 113 -24.04 -17.90 -13.33
N ARG A 114 -24.67 -18.74 -12.49
CA ARG A 114 -25.97 -18.51 -11.83
C ARG A 114 -26.07 -17.21 -11.02
N HIS A 115 -24.95 -16.72 -10.47
CA HIS A 115 -24.94 -15.45 -9.75
C HIS A 115 -25.29 -14.27 -10.68
N CYS A 116 -24.75 -14.26 -11.90
CA CYS A 116 -25.06 -13.23 -12.89
C CYS A 116 -26.54 -13.24 -13.26
N VAL A 117 -27.14 -14.43 -13.44
CA VAL A 117 -28.58 -14.58 -13.69
C VAL A 117 -29.41 -13.88 -12.60
N ARG A 118 -29.11 -14.15 -11.32
CA ARG A 118 -29.85 -13.53 -10.20
C ARG A 118 -29.70 -12.01 -10.18
N THR A 119 -28.47 -11.52 -10.37
CA THR A 119 -28.18 -10.09 -10.35
C THR A 119 -28.85 -9.36 -11.51
N VAL A 120 -28.76 -9.89 -12.74
CA VAL A 120 -29.40 -9.30 -13.92
C VAL A 120 -30.93 -9.32 -13.80
N CYS A 121 -31.53 -10.42 -13.31
CA CYS A 121 -32.96 -10.47 -13.01
C CYS A 121 -33.41 -9.37 -12.04
N LYS A 122 -32.64 -9.18 -10.96
CA LYS A 122 -32.96 -8.19 -9.92
C LYS A 122 -32.89 -6.78 -10.49
N LEU A 123 -31.79 -6.45 -11.16
CA LEU A 123 -31.57 -5.14 -11.77
C LEU A 123 -32.62 -4.85 -12.85
N ALA A 124 -32.91 -5.81 -13.72
CA ALA A 124 -33.93 -5.62 -14.77
C ALA A 124 -35.32 -5.38 -14.20
N ARG A 125 -35.70 -6.04 -13.10
CA ARG A 125 -36.99 -5.80 -12.45
C ARG A 125 -37.07 -4.45 -11.77
N GLN A 126 -36.02 -4.06 -11.04
CA GLN A 126 -35.94 -2.75 -10.42
C GLN A 126 -36.06 -1.66 -11.49
N TYR A 127 -35.33 -1.82 -12.60
CA TYR A 127 -35.37 -0.88 -13.71
C TYR A 127 -36.71 -0.84 -14.47
N ILE A 128 -37.43 -1.96 -14.56
CA ILE A 128 -38.80 -1.99 -15.13
C ILE A 128 -39.78 -1.22 -14.24
N HIS A 129 -39.61 -1.30 -12.92
CA HIS A 129 -40.46 -0.63 -11.95
C HIS A 129 -40.15 0.86 -11.83
N ASP A 130 -38.86 1.22 -11.81
CA ASP A 130 -38.36 2.58 -11.67
C ASP A 130 -37.17 2.79 -12.60
N ARG A 131 -37.32 3.74 -13.52
CA ARG A 131 -36.32 4.04 -14.58
C ARG A 131 -35.13 4.84 -14.06
N GLU A 132 -35.25 5.46 -12.89
CA GLU A 132 -34.21 6.29 -12.30
C GLU A 132 -33.15 5.46 -11.55
N ILE A 133 -33.45 4.19 -11.25
CA ILE A 133 -32.56 3.31 -10.48
C ILE A 133 -31.52 2.66 -11.40
N LEU A 134 -30.28 3.16 -11.35
CA LEU A 134 -29.14 2.60 -12.07
C LEU A 134 -28.22 1.75 -11.16
N PRO A 135 -27.49 0.76 -11.72
CA PRO A 135 -26.52 -0.02 -10.96
C PRO A 135 -25.38 0.85 -10.43
N ILE A 136 -25.10 0.79 -9.13
CA ILE A 136 -23.96 1.48 -8.50
C ILE A 136 -22.73 0.57 -8.57
N ASN A 137 -21.56 1.14 -8.84
CA ASN A 137 -20.30 0.43 -8.71
C ASN A 137 -19.87 0.42 -7.23
N PRO A 138 -19.90 -0.73 -6.51
CA PRO A 138 -19.49 -0.79 -5.11
C PRO A 138 -17.97 -0.76 -4.94
N TYR A 139 -17.21 -0.80 -6.04
CA TYR A 139 -15.75 -0.86 -6.02
C TYR A 139 -15.15 0.53 -6.22
N GLY A 140 -14.45 1.03 -5.20
CA GLY A 140 -13.69 2.29 -5.29
C GLY A 140 -13.80 3.17 -4.05
N GLU A 141 -14.92 3.09 -3.34
CA GLU A 141 -15.27 3.98 -2.21
C GLU A 141 -14.67 3.57 -0.85
N TRP A 142 -13.91 2.47 -0.80
CA TRP A 142 -13.44 1.85 0.46
C TRP A 142 -12.06 2.36 0.94
N LYS A 143 -11.67 3.58 0.57
CA LYS A 143 -10.29 4.08 0.79
C LYS A 143 -10.18 5.36 1.61
N ASP A 144 -11.28 5.82 2.17
CA ASP A 144 -11.29 7.06 2.93
C ASP A 144 -10.68 6.80 4.31
N SER A 145 -9.38 7.12 4.44
CA SER A 145 -8.69 7.07 5.72
C SER A 145 -9.29 8.11 6.66
N LEU A 146 -9.30 7.85 7.97
CA LEU A 146 -9.72 8.82 8.99
C LEU A 146 -9.00 10.18 8.87
N LEU A 147 -7.83 10.24 8.21
CA LEU A 147 -7.11 11.48 7.91
C LEU A 147 -7.82 12.43 6.92
N ILE A 148 -9.00 12.10 6.40
CA ILE A 148 -9.85 13.08 5.70
C ILE A 148 -10.37 14.12 6.69
N ASP A 149 -10.53 13.74 7.95
CA ASP A 149 -10.80 14.69 9.02
C ASP A 149 -9.56 15.56 9.26
N GLU A 150 -9.65 16.82 8.85
CA GLU A 150 -8.58 17.81 8.98
C GLU A 150 -8.23 18.07 10.45
N ASP A 151 -9.20 17.99 11.37
CA ASP A 151 -8.98 18.20 12.80
C ASP A 151 -8.16 17.05 13.39
N LEU A 152 -8.45 15.81 12.98
CA LEU A 152 -7.63 14.65 13.37
C LEU A 152 -6.20 14.77 12.84
N ALA A 153 -6.04 15.20 11.58
CA ALA A 153 -4.73 15.40 11.00
C ALA A 153 -3.94 16.50 11.72
N ALA A 154 -4.59 17.60 12.10
CA ALA A 154 -3.99 18.69 12.86
C ALA A 154 -3.53 18.24 14.26
N ASP A 155 -4.39 17.53 15.00
CA ASP A 155 -4.07 16.99 16.33
C ASP A 155 -2.91 16.00 16.29
N ILE A 156 -2.88 15.11 15.27
CA ILE A 156 -1.77 14.18 15.09
C ILE A 156 -0.46 14.95 14.81
N ASN A 157 -0.50 15.97 13.96
CA ASN A 157 0.69 16.77 13.65
C ASN A 157 1.19 17.52 14.89
N LEU A 158 0.30 18.09 15.70
CA LEU A 158 0.66 18.76 16.95
C LEU A 158 1.37 17.77 17.89
N HIS A 159 0.79 16.59 18.09
CA HIS A 159 1.39 15.56 18.94
C HIS A 159 2.77 15.09 18.42
N LEU A 160 2.92 14.95 17.10
CA LEU A 160 4.21 14.59 16.50
C LEU A 160 5.27 15.68 16.65
N GLN A 161 4.86 16.96 16.65
CA GLN A 161 5.75 18.09 16.93
C GLN A 161 6.22 18.09 18.39
N GLU A 162 5.31 17.81 19.35
CA GLU A 162 5.65 17.70 20.77
C GLU A 162 6.66 16.58 21.07
N ILE A 163 6.53 15.43 20.39
CA ILE A 163 7.48 14.30 20.54
C ILE A 163 8.86 14.63 19.94
N GLY A 164 8.93 15.49 18.92
CA GLY A 164 10.14 15.87 18.24
C GLY A 164 10.84 14.70 17.54
N ASN A 165 12.08 14.36 17.95
CA ASN A 165 12.90 13.36 17.26
C ASN A 165 12.56 11.90 17.59
N HIS A 166 11.72 11.64 18.61
CA HIS A 166 11.45 10.29 19.12
C HIS A 166 10.14 9.70 18.60
N ILE A 167 9.80 10.03 17.36
CA ILE A 167 8.58 9.57 16.69
C ILE A 167 8.71 8.08 16.40
N THR A 168 7.69 7.31 16.78
CA THR A 168 7.55 5.88 16.49
C THR A 168 6.09 5.59 16.18
N SER A 169 5.83 4.56 15.37
CA SER A 169 4.46 4.17 15.05
C SER A 169 3.70 3.69 16.30
N GLU A 170 4.39 3.08 17.27
CA GLU A 170 3.79 2.64 18.53
C GLU A 170 3.28 3.83 19.36
N LYS A 171 4.04 4.93 19.44
CA LYS A 171 3.62 6.14 20.15
C LYS A 171 2.39 6.79 19.52
N LEU A 172 2.32 6.82 18.19
CA LEU A 172 1.13 7.32 17.50
C LEU A 172 -0.10 6.45 17.80
N VAL A 173 0.06 5.13 17.86
CA VAL A 173 -1.03 4.23 18.29
C VAL A 173 -1.43 4.49 19.73
N GLN A 174 -0.48 4.72 20.64
CA GLN A 174 -0.77 5.03 22.04
C GLN A 174 -1.58 6.32 22.18
N TYR A 175 -1.19 7.39 21.47
CA TYR A 175 -1.91 8.66 21.43
C TYR A 175 -3.35 8.49 20.92
N LEU A 176 -3.52 7.85 19.77
CA LEU A 176 -4.83 7.61 19.17
C LEU A 176 -5.69 6.60 19.95
N SER A 177 -5.11 5.89 20.91
CA SER A 177 -5.84 4.98 21.81
C SER A 177 -6.27 5.67 23.12
N GLN A 178 -5.91 6.94 23.35
CA GLN A 178 -6.34 7.68 24.53
C GLN A 178 -7.85 7.94 24.45
N PRO A 179 -8.61 7.73 25.55
CA PRO A 179 -10.06 7.82 25.51
C PRO A 179 -10.56 9.22 25.12
N GLU A 180 -9.82 10.27 25.49
CA GLU A 180 -10.13 11.66 25.13
C GLU A 180 -10.04 11.90 23.61
N VAL A 181 -8.95 11.44 22.99
CA VAL A 181 -8.71 11.56 21.55
C VAL A 181 -9.70 10.69 20.76
N MET A 182 -9.98 9.49 21.26
CA MET A 182 -10.97 8.59 20.63
C MET A 182 -12.38 9.18 20.68
N ALA A 183 -12.77 9.79 21.80
CA ALA A 183 -14.06 10.45 21.94
C ALA A 183 -14.17 11.70 21.05
N LYS A 184 -13.10 12.52 20.99
CA LYS A 184 -13.04 13.73 20.18
C LYS A 184 -13.24 13.45 18.68
N HIS A 185 -12.61 12.39 18.17
CA HIS A 185 -12.58 12.04 16.74
C HIS A 185 -13.49 10.86 16.35
N GLY A 186 -14.36 10.40 17.26
CA GLY A 186 -15.30 9.30 16.99
C GLY A 186 -14.64 7.95 16.68
N ILE A 187 -13.41 7.72 17.14
CA ILE A 187 -12.64 6.51 16.83
C ILE A 187 -13.18 5.35 17.68
N THR A 188 -13.85 4.39 17.06
CA THR A 188 -14.46 3.26 17.79
C THR A 188 -13.47 2.14 18.11
N LYS A 189 -12.42 1.98 17.29
CA LYS A 189 -11.51 0.84 17.35
C LYS A 189 -10.06 1.29 17.42
N LYS A 190 -9.27 0.58 18.22
CA LYS A 190 -7.82 0.77 18.27
C LYS A 190 -7.21 0.55 16.90
N ILE A 191 -6.39 1.51 16.48
CA ILE A 191 -5.70 1.51 15.20
C ILE A 191 -4.49 0.56 15.27
N SER A 192 -4.24 -0.17 14.18
CA SER A 192 -3.06 -1.04 14.08
C SER A 192 -1.78 -0.24 13.83
N VAL A 193 -0.62 -0.78 14.24
CA VAL A 193 0.70 -0.17 13.96
C VAL A 193 0.92 0.05 12.45
N ARG A 194 0.42 -0.87 11.61
CA ARG A 194 0.48 -0.74 10.15
C ARG A 194 -0.30 0.48 9.66
N THR A 195 -1.48 0.72 10.21
CA THR A 195 -2.30 1.89 9.87
C THR A 195 -1.65 3.18 10.36
N ALA A 196 -1.11 3.21 11.58
CA ALA A 196 -0.35 4.35 12.10
C ALA A 196 0.86 4.69 11.22
N ARG A 197 1.59 3.67 10.72
CA ARG A 197 2.67 3.87 9.77
C ARG A 197 2.17 4.48 8.45
N ARG A 198 1.02 4.03 7.94
CA ARG A 198 0.38 4.64 6.75
C ARG A 198 0.02 6.10 7.00
N TYR A 199 -0.45 6.45 8.20
CA TYR A 199 -0.75 7.83 8.57
C TYR A 199 0.49 8.71 8.57
N LEU A 200 1.59 8.25 9.18
CA LEU A 200 2.87 8.96 9.12
C LEU A 200 3.30 9.20 7.66
N HIS A 201 3.16 8.20 6.79
CA HIS A 201 3.50 8.38 5.38
C HIS A 201 2.60 9.38 4.64
N ALA A 202 1.29 9.39 4.94
CA ALA A 202 0.31 10.31 4.37
C ALA A 202 0.55 11.76 4.83
N LEU A 203 0.89 11.94 6.12
CA LEU A 203 1.27 13.23 6.72
C LEU A 203 2.68 13.70 6.34
N GLY A 204 3.34 13.06 5.36
CA GLY A 204 4.64 13.51 4.84
C GLY A 204 5.86 13.06 5.65
N TYR A 205 5.71 12.22 6.69
CA TYR A 205 6.85 11.67 7.41
C TYR A 205 7.50 10.51 6.67
N ARG A 206 8.82 10.39 6.82
CA ARG A 206 9.67 9.34 6.24
C ARG A 206 10.62 8.81 7.29
N PHE A 207 10.77 7.49 7.32
CA PHE A 207 11.79 6.82 8.12
C PHE A 207 13.00 6.56 7.23
N SER A 208 14.07 7.32 7.44
CA SER A 208 15.34 7.07 6.77
C SER A 208 16.51 7.50 7.64
N GLU A 209 17.68 7.01 7.25
CA GLU A 209 18.94 7.43 7.85
C GLU A 209 19.35 8.78 7.27
N ALA A 210 19.80 9.71 8.11
CA ALA A 210 20.43 10.92 7.62
C ALA A 210 21.69 10.52 6.83
N LYS A 211 21.75 10.85 5.53
CA LYS A 211 22.88 10.52 4.65
C LYS A 211 24.19 11.00 5.28
N LYS A 212 25.03 10.07 5.74
CA LYS A 212 26.43 10.33 6.08
C LYS A 212 27.25 10.14 4.79
N GLY A 213 28.20 11.04 4.52
CA GLY A 213 29.29 10.71 3.60
C GLY A 213 30.10 9.57 4.22
N GLN A 214 30.18 8.44 3.54
CA GLN A 214 30.86 7.25 4.06
C GLN A 214 32.35 7.36 3.76
N TYR A 215 33.20 7.17 4.78
CA TYR A 215 34.64 6.97 4.59
C TYR A 215 34.85 5.59 3.99
N SER A 216 35.50 5.53 2.84
CA SER A 216 36.01 4.28 2.26
C SER A 216 37.23 3.84 3.07
N ASP A 217 37.09 2.71 3.77
CA ASP A 217 38.21 2.08 4.45
C ASP A 217 39.26 1.68 3.41
N GLY A 218 40.48 2.18 3.59
CA GLY A 218 41.58 2.06 2.61
C GLY A 218 42.15 0.65 2.50
N HIS A 219 41.55 -0.33 3.16
CA HIS A 219 41.98 -1.73 3.16
C HIS A 219 42.03 -2.38 1.78
N GLU A 220 41.25 -1.88 0.81
CA GLU A 220 41.26 -2.35 -0.57
C GLU A 220 42.32 -1.68 -1.46
N ARG A 221 43.14 -0.77 -0.93
CA ARG A 221 44.22 -0.17 -1.71
C ARG A 221 45.27 -1.22 -2.08
N GLU A 222 45.78 -1.13 -3.31
CA GLU A 222 46.70 -2.12 -3.88
C GLU A 222 47.96 -2.32 -3.04
N ASP A 223 48.50 -1.26 -2.43
CA ASP A 223 49.66 -1.31 -1.55
C ASP A 223 49.36 -2.05 -0.24
N VAL A 224 48.20 -1.81 0.37
CA VAL A 224 47.72 -2.50 1.59
C VAL A 224 47.46 -3.98 1.31
N VAL A 225 46.82 -4.30 0.19
CA VAL A 225 46.57 -5.69 -0.22
C VAL A 225 47.88 -6.41 -0.50
N CYS A 226 48.81 -5.76 -1.20
CA CYS A 226 50.14 -6.32 -1.47
C CYS A 226 50.89 -6.62 -0.17
N GLU A 227 50.91 -5.70 0.79
CA GLU A 227 51.57 -5.87 2.08
C GLU A 227 50.93 -7.01 2.90
N ARG A 228 49.59 -7.06 2.94
CA ARG A 228 48.84 -8.14 3.59
C ARG A 228 49.18 -9.51 3.01
N ASP A 229 49.12 -9.65 1.69
CA ASP A 229 49.22 -10.94 1.01
C ASP A 229 50.68 -11.42 0.90
N THR A 230 51.64 -10.50 0.78
CA THR A 230 53.07 -10.85 0.61
C THR A 230 53.84 -10.96 1.93
N LYS A 231 53.47 -10.19 2.96
CA LYS A 231 54.22 -10.14 4.23
C LYS A 231 53.41 -10.67 5.41
N TYR A 232 52.25 -10.09 5.67
CA TYR A 232 51.49 -10.37 6.90
C TYR A 232 50.97 -11.81 6.96
N ILE A 233 50.25 -12.25 5.92
CA ILE A 233 49.67 -13.61 5.88
C ILE A 233 50.76 -14.69 5.93
N PRO A 234 51.85 -14.63 5.14
CA PRO A 234 52.94 -15.60 5.25
C PRO A 234 53.64 -15.61 6.62
N ALA A 235 53.80 -14.44 7.25
CA ALA A 235 54.41 -14.33 8.58
C ALA A 235 53.53 -15.00 9.65
N ILE A 236 52.21 -14.75 9.63
CA ILE A 236 51.26 -15.40 10.55
C ILE A 236 51.21 -16.91 10.31
N LYS A 237 51.17 -17.39 9.06
CA LYS A 237 51.19 -18.83 8.75
C LYS A 237 52.45 -19.54 9.23
N ARG A 238 53.59 -18.84 9.29
CA ARG A 238 54.82 -19.38 9.87
C ARG A 238 54.70 -19.54 11.38
N LEU A 239 54.14 -18.54 12.07
CA LEU A 239 53.92 -18.57 13.52
C LEU A 239 52.83 -19.58 13.91
N GLU A 240 51.80 -19.77 13.07
CA GLU A 240 50.70 -20.73 13.27
C GLU A 240 51.20 -22.17 13.45
N ARG A 241 52.38 -22.52 12.91
CA ARG A 241 53.01 -23.84 13.12
C ARG A 241 53.47 -24.08 14.55
N GLN A 242 53.69 -23.00 15.32
CA GLN A 242 54.16 -23.00 16.71
C GLN A 242 53.07 -22.56 17.70
N MET A 243 51.89 -22.18 17.20
CA MET A 243 50.72 -21.81 18.00
C MET A 243 49.91 -23.03 18.42
N GLN A 244 49.12 -22.89 19.48
CA GLN A 244 48.20 -23.92 19.94
C GLN A 244 47.01 -24.06 18.98
N ARG A 245 46.69 -25.29 18.58
CA ARG A 245 45.52 -25.61 17.74
C ARG A 245 44.43 -26.22 18.60
N PHE A 246 43.20 -25.80 18.33
CA PHE A 246 42.01 -26.29 18.99
C PHE A 246 41.08 -26.91 17.94
N ASP A 247 40.45 -28.02 18.29
CA ASP A 247 39.45 -28.66 17.45
C ASP A 247 38.14 -27.84 17.43
N ARG A 248 37.17 -28.31 16.65
CA ARG A 248 35.86 -27.66 16.51
C ARG A 248 35.05 -27.59 17.81
N ASP A 249 35.38 -28.45 18.78
CA ASP A 249 34.74 -28.55 20.09
C ASP A 249 35.53 -27.78 21.17
N GLY A 250 36.58 -27.05 20.79
CA GLY A 250 37.41 -26.23 21.67
C GLY A 250 38.41 -27.02 22.52
N LYS A 251 38.67 -28.29 22.19
CA LYS A 251 39.70 -29.10 22.85
C LYS A 251 41.02 -28.98 22.14
N GLU A 252 42.10 -29.09 22.90
CA GLU A 252 43.46 -29.01 22.37
C GLU A 252 43.73 -30.20 21.44
N GLU A 253 44.12 -29.92 20.20
CA GLU A 253 44.58 -30.95 19.28
C GLU A 253 46.02 -31.35 19.67
N PHE A 254 46.19 -32.56 20.21
CA PHE A 254 47.50 -33.16 20.49
C PHE A 254 48.14 -33.68 19.19
N GLY A 255 48.53 -32.76 18.29
CA GLY A 255 49.32 -33.05 17.09
C GLY A 255 50.81 -33.29 17.38
N PRO A 256 51.61 -33.71 16.37
CA PRO A 256 53.04 -33.99 16.55
C PRO A 256 53.77 -32.77 17.11
N HIS A 257 54.74 -33.04 18.00
CA HIS A 257 55.45 -32.05 18.81
C HIS A 257 55.89 -30.82 18.01
N ARG A 258 55.53 -29.65 18.55
CA ARG A 258 55.86 -28.32 18.03
C ARG A 258 57.37 -28.24 17.75
N GLU A 259 57.74 -27.82 16.55
CA GLU A 259 59.14 -27.49 16.26
C GLU A 259 59.51 -26.22 17.05
N GLY A 260 60.02 -26.38 18.28
CA GLY A 260 60.53 -25.29 19.12
C GLY A 260 59.59 -24.79 20.24
N LYS A 261 59.78 -23.52 20.64
CA LYS A 261 59.03 -22.88 21.73
C LYS A 261 57.60 -22.54 21.30
N GLN A 262 56.63 -22.67 22.20
CA GLN A 262 55.25 -22.23 21.98
C GLN A 262 55.20 -20.72 21.72
N VAL A 263 54.50 -20.32 20.67
CA VAL A 263 54.20 -18.92 20.38
C VAL A 263 52.77 -18.63 20.81
N ILE A 264 52.62 -17.61 21.66
CA ILE A 264 51.32 -17.08 22.09
C ILE A 264 51.14 -15.73 21.40
N VAL A 265 50.11 -15.64 20.56
CA VAL A 265 49.78 -14.39 19.87
C VAL A 265 48.79 -13.61 20.73
N TRP A 266 49.11 -12.34 20.92
CA TRP A 266 48.22 -11.35 21.51
C TRP A 266 47.71 -10.44 20.41
N TYR A 267 46.39 -10.37 20.27
CA TYR A 267 45.75 -9.39 19.40
C TYR A 267 45.34 -8.20 20.25
N HIS A 268 45.67 -7.02 19.76
CA HIS A 268 45.24 -5.77 20.38
C HIS A 268 44.26 -5.08 19.44
N ASN A 269 43.17 -4.56 19.99
CA ASN A 269 42.30 -3.67 19.25
C ASN A 269 41.82 -2.53 20.13
N GLU A 270 41.60 -1.38 19.49
CA GLU A 270 41.08 -0.18 20.13
C GLU A 270 39.68 0.11 19.57
N SER A 271 38.74 0.40 20.45
CA SER A 271 37.39 0.86 20.09
C SER A 271 37.14 2.21 20.73
N ASN A 272 36.73 3.17 19.90
CA ASN A 272 36.36 4.52 20.35
C ASN A 272 34.83 4.64 20.38
N PHE A 273 34.29 4.91 21.58
CA PHE A 273 32.88 5.23 21.78
C PHE A 273 32.72 6.73 21.96
N TYR A 274 31.77 7.34 21.27
CA TYR A 274 31.59 8.78 21.32
C TYR A 274 30.34 9.17 22.11
N ALA A 275 30.43 10.24 22.90
CA ALA A 275 29.30 10.75 23.70
C ALA A 275 28.11 11.23 22.85
N HIS A 276 28.30 11.45 21.55
CA HIS A 276 27.22 11.81 20.61
C HIS A 276 26.80 10.68 19.69
N ASP A 277 27.11 9.43 20.03
CA ASP A 277 26.61 8.28 19.30
C ASP A 277 25.09 8.16 19.51
N ARG A 278 24.33 8.63 18.51
CA ARG A 278 22.86 8.77 18.56
C ARG A 278 22.21 7.83 17.55
N LYS A 279 20.95 7.46 17.80
CA LYS A 279 20.10 6.77 16.82
C LYS A 279 20.08 7.56 15.51
N VAL A 280 20.71 7.00 14.47
CA VAL A 280 20.91 7.64 13.16
C VAL A 280 19.66 7.55 12.28
N LYS A 281 18.76 6.61 12.59
CA LYS A 281 17.50 6.35 11.86
C LYS A 281 16.30 6.81 12.69
N ASN A 282 15.66 7.89 12.25
CA ASN A 282 14.45 8.43 12.89
C ASN A 282 13.42 8.82 11.82
N TRP A 283 12.16 8.97 12.23
CA TRP A 283 11.14 9.59 11.39
C TRP A 283 11.39 11.11 11.33
N HIS A 284 11.38 11.67 10.12
CA HIS A 284 11.42 13.11 9.89
C HIS A 284 10.36 13.50 8.86
N HIS A 285 9.86 14.73 8.96
CA HIS A 285 8.97 15.26 7.94
C HIS A 285 9.76 15.58 6.66
N LYS A 286 9.16 15.33 5.50
CA LYS A 286 9.79 15.55 4.18
C LYS A 286 10.34 16.97 3.98
N ASP A 287 9.69 17.96 4.60
CA ASP A 287 10.03 19.38 4.47
C ASP A 287 10.92 19.89 5.62
N THR A 288 11.34 19.01 6.54
CA THR A 288 12.27 19.41 7.61
C THR A 288 13.66 19.58 7.05
N ALA A 289 14.21 20.79 7.18
CA ALA A 289 15.61 21.07 6.86
C ALA A 289 16.54 20.13 7.65
N ALA A 290 17.59 19.63 7.00
CA ALA A 290 18.59 18.81 7.64
C ALA A 290 19.21 19.60 8.81
N LYS A 291 18.97 19.16 10.04
CA LYS A 291 19.60 19.78 11.21
C LYS A 291 21.12 19.62 11.09
N PHE A 292 21.83 20.75 11.08
CA PHE A 292 23.28 20.76 11.14
C PHE A 292 23.75 20.00 12.37
N ARG A 293 24.66 19.05 12.17
CA ARG A 293 25.31 18.36 13.28
C ARG A 293 26.31 19.30 13.93
N LYS A 294 26.39 19.29 15.26
CA LYS A 294 27.53 19.90 15.94
C LYS A 294 28.80 19.25 15.39
N LYS A 295 29.83 20.07 15.14
CA LYS A 295 31.11 19.57 14.65
C LYS A 295 31.75 18.70 15.73
N GLY A 296 32.04 17.46 15.39
CA GLY A 296 32.66 16.48 16.29
C GLY A 296 31.66 15.56 16.98
N ASP A 297 32.12 14.35 17.28
CA ASP A 297 31.31 13.30 17.91
C ASP A 297 31.25 13.41 19.45
N GLY A 298 31.78 14.50 20.02
CA GLY A 298 31.82 14.76 21.46
C GLY A 298 33.01 14.11 22.16
N HIS A 299 32.96 13.99 23.49
CA HIS A 299 33.99 13.27 24.24
C HIS A 299 34.02 11.80 23.83
N SER A 300 35.21 11.28 23.55
CA SER A 300 35.43 9.86 23.27
C SER A 300 35.85 9.12 24.53
N LEU A 301 35.35 7.89 24.66
CA LEU A 301 35.89 6.87 25.53
C LEU A 301 36.64 5.88 24.63
N MET A 302 37.96 5.84 24.79
CA MET A 302 38.80 4.86 24.14
C MET A 302 38.92 3.64 25.05
N VAL A 303 38.49 2.49 24.54
CA VAL A 303 38.66 1.19 25.20
C VAL A 303 39.64 0.39 24.37
N ALA A 304 40.72 -0.03 25.01
CA ALA A 304 41.77 -0.83 24.41
C ALA A 304 41.92 -2.11 25.23
N ASP A 305 42.00 -3.25 24.55
CA ASP A 305 42.17 -4.53 25.23
C ASP A 305 43.02 -5.49 24.40
N PHE A 306 43.61 -6.46 25.09
CA PHE A 306 44.41 -7.52 24.50
C PHE A 306 43.67 -8.85 24.64
N VAL A 307 43.50 -9.54 23.52
CA VAL A 307 42.90 -10.88 23.51
C VAL A 307 43.92 -11.91 23.05
N SER A 308 43.99 -13.01 23.79
CA SER A 308 44.70 -14.21 23.38
C SER A 308 43.82 -15.43 23.56
N VAL A 309 44.00 -16.44 22.70
CA VAL A 309 43.25 -17.69 22.80
C VAL A 309 43.57 -18.41 24.11
N ASP A 310 44.81 -18.34 24.57
CA ASP A 310 45.30 -19.06 25.75
C ASP A 310 44.89 -18.38 27.07
N PHE A 311 44.79 -17.04 27.09
CA PHE A 311 44.56 -16.26 28.31
C PHE A 311 43.18 -15.58 28.37
N ARG A 312 42.37 -15.73 27.31
CA ARG A 312 41.04 -15.10 27.16
C ARG A 312 41.13 -13.56 27.25
N TRP A 313 40.01 -12.92 27.53
CA TRP A 313 39.86 -11.48 27.78
C TRP A 313 40.01 -11.24 29.29
#